data_AF-A0A1F8PVU7-F1
#
_entry.id   AF-A0A1F8PVU7-F1
#
_cell.length_a   1.000
_cell.length_b   1.000
_cell.length_c   1.000
_cell.angle_alpha   90.00
_cell.angle_beta   90.00
_cell.angle_gamma   90.00
#
_symmetry.space_group_name_H-M   'P 1'
#
loop_
_entity.id
_entity.type
_entity.pdbx_description
1 polymer ?
#
loop_
_entity_poly.entity_id
_entity_poly.type
_entity_poly.pdbx_seq_one_letter_code
_entity_poly.pdbx_strand_id
1 'polypeptide(L)'
;MRSLHELPGINVEGLFTHFSTADASNPTHTLAQLELFNQIISQLDQSGLKPSFLHAANSAAAMQYPQAHFQAVRIGIALYGLRPSLDWTPPFEISPALTLKSLVTRLRELPAGSGIGYGRTFVTGRPTRVALVPVGYGDGYHRSLSNKGVVLVGGQRASLLGRVSMDQIVVDVTHIPGVQ
;
A
#
# COMPACT_ATOMS: atom_id res chain seq x y z
N MET A 1 19.43 -33.89 -12.35
CA MET A 1 18.11 -33.66 -11.72
C MET A 1 17.08 -34.32 -12.61
N ARG A 2 16.23 -35.24 -12.11
CA ARG A 2 15.03 -35.65 -12.87
C ARG A 2 14.26 -34.39 -13.23
N SER A 3 13.88 -34.23 -14.49
CA SER A 3 13.16 -33.03 -14.88
C SER A 3 11.77 -33.09 -14.25
N LEU A 4 11.32 -32.03 -13.56
CA LEU A 4 10.06 -32.03 -12.80
C LEU A 4 8.86 -32.52 -13.62
N HIS A 5 8.88 -32.30 -14.94
CA HIS A 5 7.85 -32.71 -15.87
C HIS A 5 7.81 -34.22 -16.18
N GLU A 6 8.83 -34.99 -15.78
CA GLU A 6 8.89 -36.45 -15.93
C GLU A 6 8.29 -37.18 -14.71
N LEU A 7 7.96 -36.46 -13.64
CA LEU A 7 7.44 -37.06 -12.42
C LEU A 7 5.93 -37.37 -12.57
N PRO A 8 5.51 -38.62 -12.31
CA PRO A 8 4.10 -38.98 -12.37
C PRO A 8 3.30 -38.17 -11.32
N GLY A 9 2.15 -37.65 -11.73
CA GLY A 9 1.28 -36.84 -10.87
C GLY A 9 1.64 -35.35 -10.80
N ILE A 10 2.69 -34.91 -11.49
CA ILE A 10 3.03 -33.48 -11.61
C ILE A 10 2.73 -33.01 -13.03
N ASN A 11 1.95 -31.93 -13.14
CA ASN A 11 1.73 -31.20 -14.38
C ASN A 11 2.34 -29.80 -14.25
N VAL A 12 3.33 -29.48 -15.10
CA VAL A 12 3.94 -28.15 -15.13
C VAL A 12 3.04 -27.22 -15.96
N GLU A 13 2.04 -26.64 -15.30
CA GLU A 13 1.04 -25.80 -15.94
C GLU A 13 1.57 -24.40 -16.34
N GLY A 14 2.46 -23.83 -15.53
CA GLY A 14 2.94 -22.46 -15.72
C GLY A 14 4.37 -22.21 -15.27
N LEU A 15 4.93 -21.11 -15.76
CA LEU A 15 6.25 -20.61 -15.41
C LEU A 15 6.20 -19.10 -15.23
N PHE A 16 6.90 -18.59 -14.22
CA PHE A 16 6.84 -17.16 -13.91
C PHE A 16 8.15 -16.61 -13.35
N THR A 17 8.25 -15.29 -13.43
CA THR A 17 9.23 -14.49 -12.70
C THR A 17 8.55 -13.26 -12.10
N HIS A 18 9.30 -12.44 -11.36
CA HIS A 18 8.81 -11.19 -10.80
C HIS A 18 9.81 -10.06 -11.06
N PHE A 19 9.33 -8.96 -11.64
CA PHE A 19 10.17 -7.79 -11.86
C PHE A 19 10.37 -7.03 -10.54
N SER A 20 11.62 -6.73 -10.22
CA SER A 20 12.01 -6.08 -8.96
C SER A 20 11.94 -4.55 -9.03
N THR A 21 11.98 -3.98 -10.24
CA THR A 21 12.04 -2.53 -10.47
C THR A 21 11.11 -2.08 -11.60
N ALA A 22 10.04 -2.83 -11.89
CA ALA A 22 9.10 -2.46 -12.95
C ALA A 22 8.31 -1.18 -12.65
N ASP A 23 8.37 -0.70 -11.42
CA ASP A 23 7.76 0.50 -10.89
C ASP A 23 8.74 1.68 -10.77
N ALA A 24 10.02 1.47 -11.09
CA ALA A 24 11.03 2.53 -11.14
C ALA A 24 11.04 3.24 -12.50
N SER A 25 11.52 4.49 -12.51
CA SER A 25 11.68 5.27 -13.75
C SER A 25 12.71 4.69 -14.74
N ASN A 26 13.77 4.03 -14.24
CA ASN A 26 14.80 3.42 -15.09
C ASN A 26 14.38 2.01 -15.55
N PRO A 27 14.17 1.76 -16.85
CA PRO A 27 13.70 0.47 -17.35
C PRO A 27 14.81 -0.59 -17.44
N THR A 28 16.09 -0.22 -17.30
CA THR A 28 17.25 -1.07 -17.65
C THR A 28 17.19 -2.45 -16.99
N HIS A 29 16.95 -2.50 -15.68
CA HIS A 29 16.94 -3.77 -14.95
C HIS A 29 15.72 -4.62 -15.30
N THR A 30 14.53 -4.01 -15.42
CA THR A 30 13.30 -4.71 -15.82
C THR A 30 13.43 -5.33 -17.22
N LEU A 31 14.03 -4.60 -18.17
CA LEU A 31 14.26 -5.12 -19.52
C LEU A 31 15.28 -6.27 -19.53
N ALA A 32 16.35 -6.19 -18.73
CA ALA A 32 17.30 -7.29 -18.57
C ALA A 32 16.64 -8.54 -17.94
N GLN A 33 15.78 -8.35 -16.94
CA GLN A 33 14.99 -9.46 -16.35
C GLN A 33 14.05 -10.10 -17.39
N LEU A 34 13.41 -9.28 -18.23
CA LEU A 34 12.52 -9.76 -19.29
C LEU A 34 13.29 -10.55 -20.35
N GLU A 35 14.46 -10.06 -20.75
CA GLU A 35 15.34 -10.75 -21.69
C GLU A 35 15.77 -12.12 -21.14
N LEU A 36 16.25 -12.16 -19.89
CA LEU A 36 16.63 -13.41 -19.23
C LEU A 36 15.45 -14.38 -19.14
N PHE A 37 14.26 -13.89 -18.82
CA PHE A 37 13.07 -14.74 -18.75
C PHE A 37 12.72 -15.36 -20.11
N ASN A 38 12.80 -14.57 -21.19
CA ASN A 38 12.62 -15.06 -22.56
C ASN A 38 13.68 -16.10 -22.96
N GLN A 39 14.93 -15.91 -22.54
CA GLN A 39 16.00 -16.90 -22.77
C GLN A 39 15.69 -18.23 -22.08
N ILE A 40 15.21 -18.20 -20.83
CA ILE A 40 14.81 -19.40 -20.08
C ILE A 40 13.63 -20.09 -20.77
N ILE A 41 12.61 -19.34 -21.20
CA ILE A 41 11.47 -19.89 -21.94
C ILE A 41 11.95 -20.63 -23.20
N SER A 42 12.85 -20.02 -23.96
CA SER A 42 13.42 -20.62 -25.18
C SER A 42 14.19 -21.91 -24.89
N GLN A 43 15.00 -21.93 -23.82
CA GLN A 43 15.74 -23.13 -23.40
C GLN A 43 14.79 -24.26 -22.97
N LEU A 44 13.70 -23.94 -22.27
CA LEU A 44 12.72 -24.93 -21.86
C LEU A 44 11.95 -25.51 -23.05
N ASP A 45 11.54 -24.68 -24.01
CA ASP A 45 10.87 -25.14 -25.24
C ASP A 45 11.80 -26.08 -26.04
N GLN A 46 13.10 -25.75 -26.14
CA GLN A 46 14.11 -26.63 -26.75
C GLN A 46 14.30 -27.97 -26.03
N SER A 47 14.04 -28.01 -24.71
CA SER A 47 14.08 -29.24 -23.91
C SER A 47 12.77 -30.04 -23.95
N GLY A 48 11.76 -29.59 -24.71
CA GLY A 48 10.46 -30.24 -24.83
C GLY A 48 9.45 -29.87 -23.74
N LEU A 49 9.77 -28.93 -22.84
CA LEU A 49 8.88 -28.46 -21.79
C LEU A 49 8.26 -27.12 -22.18
N LYS A 50 6.94 -27.12 -22.43
CA LYS A 50 6.19 -25.92 -22.82
C LYS A 50 5.00 -25.66 -21.89
N PRO A 51 5.21 -24.90 -20.79
CA PRO A 51 4.13 -24.52 -19.88
C PRO A 51 3.06 -23.70 -20.61
N SER A 52 1.79 -23.88 -20.24
CA SER A 52 0.65 -23.21 -20.87
C SER A 52 0.49 -21.76 -20.41
N PHE A 53 0.90 -21.46 -19.16
CA PHE A 53 0.77 -20.14 -18.57
C PHE A 53 2.13 -19.54 -18.27
N LEU A 54 2.62 -18.65 -19.14
CA LEU A 54 3.74 -17.79 -18.83
C LEU A 54 3.20 -16.46 -18.31
N HIS A 55 3.76 -15.99 -17.19
CA HIS A 55 3.37 -14.70 -16.63
C HIS A 55 4.53 -14.03 -15.87
N ALA A 56 4.78 -12.76 -16.13
CA ALA A 56 5.84 -12.00 -15.44
C ALA A 56 5.32 -10.71 -14.81
N ALA A 57 4.44 -10.01 -15.52
CA ALA A 57 4.01 -8.67 -15.14
C ALA A 57 3.22 -8.61 -13.82
N ASN A 58 3.70 -7.79 -12.88
CA ASN A 58 2.94 -7.27 -11.75
C ASN A 58 2.14 -6.02 -12.19
N SER A 59 1.49 -5.30 -11.25
CA SER A 59 0.73 -4.08 -11.57
C SER A 59 1.52 -3.06 -12.40
N ALA A 60 2.76 -2.79 -12.03
CA ALA A 60 3.58 -1.80 -12.71
C ALA A 60 3.98 -2.26 -14.11
N ALA A 61 4.46 -3.50 -14.23
CA ALA A 61 4.86 -4.04 -15.51
C ALA A 61 3.69 -4.23 -16.48
N ALA A 62 2.50 -4.55 -15.97
CA ALA A 62 1.31 -4.65 -16.81
C ALA A 62 0.92 -3.29 -17.42
N MET A 63 1.16 -2.19 -16.72
CA MET A 63 0.89 -0.84 -17.21
C MET A 63 2.00 -0.31 -18.12
N GLN A 64 3.27 -0.64 -17.86
CA GLN A 64 4.42 -0.02 -18.53
C GLN A 64 5.05 -0.86 -19.64
N TYR A 65 4.93 -2.19 -19.59
CA TYR A 65 5.64 -3.10 -20.50
C TYR A 65 4.68 -4.12 -21.12
N PRO A 66 3.93 -3.75 -22.19
CA PRO A 66 3.04 -4.67 -22.91
C PRO A 66 3.71 -5.97 -23.36
N GLN A 67 5.00 -5.90 -23.70
CA GLN A 67 5.80 -7.07 -24.07
C GLN A 67 6.00 -8.11 -22.95
N ALA A 68 5.65 -7.77 -21.70
CA ALA A 68 5.76 -8.66 -20.54
C ALA A 68 4.43 -9.28 -20.10
N HIS A 69 3.36 -9.12 -20.90
CA HIS A 69 2.03 -9.65 -20.58
C HIS A 69 1.92 -11.16 -20.73
N PHE A 70 2.64 -11.76 -21.68
CA PHE A 70 2.59 -13.21 -21.95
C PHE A 70 1.15 -13.75 -22.02
N GLN A 71 0.83 -14.86 -21.35
CA GLN A 71 -0.54 -15.41 -21.27
C GLN A 71 -1.36 -14.82 -20.12
N ALA A 72 -0.70 -14.27 -19.09
CA ALA A 72 -1.40 -13.66 -17.96
C ALA A 72 -0.57 -12.57 -17.26
N VAL A 73 -1.28 -11.61 -16.67
CA VAL A 73 -0.73 -10.56 -15.79
C VAL A 73 -1.22 -10.75 -14.36
N ARG A 74 -0.44 -10.31 -13.37
CA ARG A 74 -0.73 -10.44 -11.94
C ARG A 74 -0.95 -9.05 -11.31
N ILE A 75 -2.13 -8.48 -11.55
CA ILE A 75 -2.49 -7.16 -11.02
C ILE A 75 -2.80 -7.27 -9.53
N GLY A 76 -1.97 -6.61 -8.72
CA GLY A 76 -2.09 -6.54 -7.26
C GLY A 76 -2.52 -5.15 -6.81
N ILE A 77 -1.56 -4.30 -6.42
CA ILE A 77 -1.82 -2.98 -5.82
C ILE A 77 -2.75 -2.07 -6.66
N ALA A 78 -2.67 -2.14 -7.99
CA ALA A 78 -3.50 -1.35 -8.88
C ALA A 78 -4.98 -1.79 -8.90
N LEU A 79 -5.27 -3.05 -8.57
CA LEU A 79 -6.65 -3.54 -8.43
C LEU A 79 -7.41 -2.77 -7.34
N TYR A 80 -6.70 -2.31 -6.31
CA TYR A 80 -7.24 -1.50 -5.21
C TYR A 80 -7.21 0.00 -5.49
N GLY A 81 -6.87 0.40 -6.72
CA GLY A 81 -6.81 1.80 -7.12
C GLY A 81 -5.58 2.55 -6.61
N LEU A 82 -4.54 1.82 -6.20
CA LEU A 82 -3.31 2.39 -5.67
C LEU A 82 -2.18 2.31 -6.69
N ARG A 83 -1.44 3.41 -6.84
CA ARG A 83 -0.29 3.49 -7.74
C ARG A 83 0.84 2.59 -7.22
N PRO A 84 1.48 1.77 -8.07
CA PRO A 84 2.65 0.99 -7.64
C PRO A 84 3.82 1.86 -7.19
N SER A 85 4.00 3.03 -7.82
CA SER A 85 5.07 3.99 -7.53
C SER A 85 4.62 5.42 -7.85
N LEU A 86 5.39 6.39 -7.38
CA LEU A 86 5.24 7.81 -7.70
C LEU A 86 6.14 8.26 -8.86
N ASP A 87 7.05 7.40 -9.32
CA ASP A 87 8.07 7.72 -10.35
C ASP A 87 7.48 7.95 -11.75
N TRP A 88 6.26 7.48 -12.00
CA TRP A 88 5.58 7.55 -13.29
C TRP A 88 4.07 7.67 -13.09
N THR A 89 3.39 8.10 -14.15
CA THR A 89 1.93 8.25 -14.15
C THR A 89 1.28 7.06 -14.85
N PRO A 90 0.30 6.39 -14.23
CA PRO A 90 -0.46 5.34 -14.89
C PRO A 90 -1.07 5.79 -16.22
N PRO A 91 -1.10 4.92 -17.25
CA PRO A 91 -1.61 5.27 -18.57
C PRO A 91 -3.14 5.45 -18.62
N PHE A 92 -3.83 5.10 -17.54
CA PHE A 92 -5.27 5.27 -17.34
C PHE A 92 -5.55 5.63 -15.89
N GLU A 93 -6.73 6.19 -15.63
CA GLU A 93 -7.14 6.56 -14.27
C GLU A 93 -7.36 5.30 -13.41
N ILE A 94 -6.87 5.35 -12.18
CA ILE A 94 -7.17 4.37 -11.13
C ILE A 94 -7.67 5.11 -9.90
N SER A 95 -8.71 4.57 -9.26
CA SER A 95 -9.40 5.24 -8.15
C SER A 95 -9.34 4.38 -6.89
N PRO A 96 -8.86 4.91 -5.75
CA PRO A 96 -8.76 4.14 -4.51
C PRO A 96 -10.08 3.47 -4.10
N ALA A 97 -10.05 2.16 -3.90
CA ALA A 97 -11.25 1.37 -3.61
C ALA A 97 -11.66 1.39 -2.12
N LEU A 98 -10.78 1.86 -1.22
CA LEU A 98 -10.96 1.76 0.22
C LEU A 98 -10.87 3.13 0.90
N THR A 99 -11.79 3.39 1.83
CA THR A 99 -11.71 4.49 2.79
C THR A 99 -11.83 3.94 4.20
N LEU A 100 -10.86 4.25 5.07
CA LEU A 100 -10.95 3.96 6.50
C LEU A 100 -11.67 5.12 7.21
N LYS A 101 -12.74 4.80 7.94
CA LYS A 101 -13.53 5.77 8.71
C LYS A 101 -13.65 5.31 10.16
N SER A 102 -13.78 6.29 11.06
CA SER A 102 -14.14 6.08 12.46
C SER A 102 -15.05 7.24 12.89
N LEU A 103 -15.42 7.29 14.16
CA LEU A 103 -16.33 8.29 14.73
C LEU A 103 -15.69 9.02 15.91
N VAL A 104 -16.20 10.20 16.25
CA VAL A 104 -15.83 10.88 17.49
C VAL A 104 -16.58 10.19 18.64
N THR A 105 -15.85 9.62 19.60
CA THR A 105 -16.46 8.99 20.78
C THR A 105 -16.57 9.94 21.96
N ARG A 106 -15.71 10.97 21.99
CA ARG A 106 -15.72 11.96 23.06
C ARG A 106 -15.08 13.27 22.62
N LEU A 107 -15.68 14.37 23.05
CA LEU A 107 -15.11 15.71 22.96
C LEU A 107 -14.70 16.21 24.33
N ARG A 108 -13.60 16.96 24.39
CA ARG A 108 -13.15 17.66 25.61
C ARG A 108 -12.56 19.01 25.26
N GLU A 109 -12.87 20.01 26.07
CA GLU A 109 -12.15 21.27 26.13
C GLU A 109 -11.00 21.13 27.11
N LEU A 110 -9.77 21.41 26.68
CA LEU A 110 -8.57 21.35 27.51
C LEU A 110 -7.95 22.74 27.65
N PRO A 111 -7.58 23.19 28.86
CA PRO A 111 -6.81 24.43 29.02
C PRO A 111 -5.40 24.28 28.45
N ALA A 112 -4.70 25.41 28.28
CA ALA A 112 -3.27 25.41 28.00
C ALA A 112 -2.49 24.67 29.11
N GLY A 113 -1.38 24.01 28.75
CA GLY A 113 -0.56 23.20 29.66
C GLY A 113 -1.02 21.76 29.85
N SER A 114 -2.11 21.34 29.20
CA SER A 114 -2.64 19.97 29.29
C SER A 114 -1.79 19.00 28.47
N GLY A 115 -1.29 17.94 29.11
CA GLY A 115 -0.57 16.87 28.42
C GLY A 115 -1.52 15.87 27.76
N ILE A 116 -1.23 15.47 26.52
CA ILE A 116 -2.07 14.54 25.76
C ILE A 116 -1.37 13.20 25.57
N GLY A 117 -2.09 12.12 25.92
CA GLY A 117 -1.66 10.74 25.72
C GLY A 117 -0.42 10.33 26.51
N TYR A 118 0.13 9.17 26.17
CA TYR A 118 1.27 8.58 26.86
C TYR A 118 2.53 9.42 26.75
N GLY A 119 3.24 9.56 27.87
CA GLY A 119 4.50 10.29 27.95
C GLY A 119 4.37 11.81 27.79
N ARG A 120 3.15 12.34 27.70
CA ARG A 120 2.88 13.77 27.54
C ARG A 120 3.71 14.40 26.40
N THR A 121 3.85 13.69 25.28
CA THR A 121 4.66 14.13 24.13
C THR A 121 4.03 15.26 23.35
N PHE A 122 2.81 15.65 23.70
CA PHE A 122 2.17 16.88 23.27
C PHE A 122 1.59 17.58 24.50
N VAL A 123 1.80 18.88 24.59
CA VAL A 123 1.24 19.75 25.63
C VAL A 123 0.54 20.91 24.93
N THR A 124 -0.71 21.17 25.28
CA THR A 124 -1.51 22.22 24.65
C THR A 124 -0.88 23.60 24.92
N GLY A 125 -0.66 24.39 23.88
CA GLY A 125 -0.17 25.78 24.01
C GLY A 125 -1.28 26.81 24.26
N ARG A 126 -2.54 26.41 24.07
CA ARG A 126 -3.75 27.24 24.14
C ARG A 126 -4.95 26.40 24.59
N PRO A 127 -6.09 27.00 24.98
CA PRO A 127 -7.35 26.27 25.05
C PRO A 127 -7.58 25.50 23.74
N THR A 128 -7.75 24.18 23.86
CA THR A 128 -7.79 23.26 22.73
C THR A 128 -8.95 22.30 22.90
N ARG A 129 -9.82 22.23 21.90
CA ARG A 129 -10.90 21.26 21.81
C ARG A 129 -10.38 20.01 21.13
N VAL A 130 -10.44 18.88 21.82
CA VAL A 130 -9.93 17.61 21.32
C VAL A 130 -11.04 16.59 21.14
N ALA A 131 -10.91 15.77 20.12
CA ALA A 131 -11.77 14.62 19.88
C ALA A 131 -10.99 13.32 20.13
N LEU A 132 -11.63 12.38 20.82
CA LEU A 132 -11.17 11.01 20.97
C LEU A 132 -11.80 10.17 19.85
N VAL A 133 -10.98 9.38 19.16
CA VAL A 133 -11.41 8.54 18.03
C VAL A 133 -10.97 7.11 18.31
N PRO A 134 -11.87 6.11 18.23
CA PRO A 134 -11.58 4.70 18.47
C PRO A 134 -10.91 4.10 17.22
N VAL A 135 -9.62 4.35 17.11
CA VAL A 135 -8.71 3.70 16.18
C VAL A 135 -7.30 3.83 16.75
N GLY A 136 -6.51 2.78 16.69
CA GLY A 136 -5.14 2.79 17.17
C GLY A 136 -4.26 1.76 16.46
N TYR A 137 -3.06 1.53 17.00
CA TYR A 137 -2.13 0.60 16.36
C TYR A 137 -2.57 -0.87 16.43
N GLY A 138 -3.49 -1.22 17.33
CA GLY A 138 -4.16 -2.53 17.36
C GLY A 138 -5.02 -2.78 16.11
N ASP A 139 -5.54 -1.71 15.50
CA ASP A 139 -6.32 -1.75 14.26
C ASP A 139 -5.45 -1.62 13.00
N GLY A 140 -4.12 -1.52 13.15
CA GLY A 140 -3.17 -1.25 12.07
C GLY A 140 -2.89 0.24 11.82
N TYR A 141 -3.42 1.16 12.63
CA TYR A 141 -3.10 2.59 12.51
C TYR A 141 -1.70 2.87 13.09
N HIS A 142 -0.72 3.03 12.20
CA HIS A 142 0.68 2.91 12.58
C HIS A 142 1.14 3.94 13.63
N ARG A 143 1.82 3.45 14.68
CA ARG A 143 2.25 4.28 15.82
C ARG A 143 3.23 5.40 15.44
N SER A 144 3.94 5.28 14.31
CA SER A 144 4.83 6.34 13.80
C SER A 144 4.09 7.63 13.42
N LEU A 145 2.77 7.60 13.26
CA LEU A 145 1.92 8.76 13.00
C LEU A 145 1.70 9.63 14.25
N SER A 146 2.20 9.22 15.42
CA SER A 146 2.18 10.02 16.65
C SER A 146 2.73 11.44 16.40
N ASN A 147 1.99 12.47 16.79
CA ASN A 147 2.29 13.90 16.55
C ASN A 147 2.48 14.32 15.07
N LYS A 148 2.17 13.47 14.09
CA LYS A 148 2.42 13.73 12.66
C LYS A 148 1.20 13.45 11.77
N GLY A 149 0.35 12.52 12.18
CA GLY A 149 -0.81 12.10 11.42
C GLY A 149 -1.86 13.20 11.31
N VAL A 150 -2.68 13.09 10.27
CA VAL A 150 -3.83 13.96 10.01
C VAL A 150 -5.01 13.08 9.63
N VAL A 151 -6.19 13.42 10.14
CA VAL A 151 -7.47 12.84 9.72
C VAL A 151 -8.38 13.92 9.14
N LEU A 152 -9.48 13.52 8.53
CA LEU A 152 -10.52 14.44 8.08
C LEU A 152 -11.74 14.37 9.01
N VAL A 153 -12.18 15.52 9.51
CA VAL A 153 -13.41 15.68 10.30
C VAL A 153 -14.23 16.78 9.65
N GLY A 154 -15.46 16.47 9.21
CA GLY A 154 -16.30 17.43 8.49
C GLY A 154 -15.65 18.01 7.22
N GLY A 155 -14.82 17.23 6.53
CA GLY A 155 -14.08 17.67 5.34
C GLY A 155 -12.83 18.51 5.64
N GLN A 156 -12.54 18.82 6.91
CA GLN A 156 -11.39 19.61 7.32
C GLN A 156 -10.31 18.75 7.96
N ARG A 157 -9.04 19.14 7.78
CA ARG A 157 -7.88 18.46 8.37
C ARG A 157 -7.82 18.69 9.88
N ALA A 158 -7.71 17.61 10.64
CA ALA A 158 -7.50 17.59 12.09
C ALA A 158 -6.20 16.83 12.39
N SER A 159 -5.27 17.48 13.09
CA SER A 159 -3.97 16.90 13.43
C SER A 159 -4.07 15.96 14.62
N LEU A 160 -3.30 14.87 14.59
CA LEU A 160 -3.14 13.99 15.75
C LEU A 160 -2.31 14.68 16.84
N LEU A 161 -2.78 14.60 18.07
CA LEU A 161 -2.11 15.14 19.25
C LEU A 161 -1.63 14.00 20.16
N GLY A 162 -0.35 14.00 20.47
CA GLY A 162 0.26 12.98 21.32
C GLY A 162 0.52 11.66 20.59
N ARG A 163 0.69 10.60 21.39
CA ARG A 163 0.97 9.26 20.87
C ARG A 163 -0.30 8.53 20.45
N VAL A 164 -0.22 7.82 19.33
CA VAL A 164 -1.19 6.78 18.97
C VAL A 164 -1.17 5.69 20.04
N SER A 165 -2.33 5.41 20.65
CA SER A 165 -2.50 4.34 21.63
C SER A 165 -2.94 3.04 20.94
N MET A 166 -3.15 1.96 21.70
CA MET A 166 -3.54 0.67 21.14
C MET A 166 -4.86 0.77 20.37
N ASP A 167 -5.86 1.43 20.97
CA ASP A 167 -7.24 1.43 20.45
C ASP A 167 -7.77 2.83 20.14
N GLN A 168 -6.97 3.88 20.40
CA GLN A 168 -7.45 5.28 20.35
C GLN A 168 -6.37 6.27 19.90
N ILE A 169 -6.85 7.32 19.23
CA ILE A 169 -6.10 8.55 18.95
C ILE A 169 -6.85 9.77 19.48
N VAL A 170 -6.10 10.84 19.73
CA VAL A 170 -6.64 12.16 20.07
C VAL A 170 -6.33 13.12 18.92
N VAL A 171 -7.31 13.91 18.49
CA VAL A 171 -7.14 14.85 17.37
C VAL A 171 -7.62 16.26 17.74
N ASP A 172 -6.93 17.28 17.23
CA ASP A 172 -7.33 18.69 17.41
C ASP A 172 -8.50 19.03 16.50
N VAL A 173 -9.62 19.43 17.10
CA VAL A 173 -10.83 19.87 16.41
C VAL A 173 -11.22 21.30 16.77
N THR A 174 -10.30 22.08 17.34
CA THR A 174 -10.58 23.43 17.85
C THR A 174 -11.07 24.38 16.76
N HIS A 175 -10.53 24.27 15.54
CA HIS A 175 -10.92 25.09 14.40
C HIS A 175 -12.10 24.52 13.60
N ILE A 176 -12.62 23.34 13.97
CA ILE A 176 -13.65 22.65 13.20
C ILE A 176 -15.01 22.85 13.89
N PRO A 177 -15.93 23.65 13.30
CA PRO A 177 -17.24 23.89 13.88
C PRO A 177 -18.12 22.63 13.78
N GLY A 178 -19.08 22.49 14.70
CA GLY A 178 -20.13 21.48 14.59
C GLY A 178 -19.70 20.02 14.81
N VAL A 179 -18.47 19.75 15.26
CA VAL A 179 -18.06 18.38 15.64
C VAL A 179 -18.89 17.90 16.85
N GLN A 180 -19.48 16.71 16.71
CA GLN A 180 -20.29 16.01 17.70
C GLN A 180 -19.75 14.60 17.91
#